data_AF-A0A953WP27-F1
#
_entry.id   AF-A0A953WP27-F1
#
_cell.length_a   1.000
_cell.length_b   1.000
_cell.length_c   1.000
_cell.angle_alpha   90.00
_cell.angle_beta   90.00
_cell.angle_gamma   90.00
#
_symmetry.space_group_name_H-M   'P 1'
#
loop_
_entity.id
_entity.type
_entity.pdbx_description
1 polymer ?
#
loop_
_entity_poly.entity_id
_entity_poly.type
_entity_poly.pdbx_seq_one_letter_code
_entity_poly.pdbx_strand_id
1 'polypeptide(L)'
;MGTAALARYRAHKKPLLKRCGAKSKNHGGKCQNLALENGRCKYHGGLTPKGDQWHRRQFPEPTSEHALRKIDRKLQMIARDEQRRLERVAAMTPEERQRYENRRRGHRPGTASERAMRSKAYRDAEKVLGAAREPREAQ
;
A
#
# COMPACT_ATOMS: atom_id res chain seq x y z
N MET A 1 -34.66 -14.69 14.92
CA MET A 1 -34.86 -13.22 14.89
C MET A 1 -33.99 -12.45 13.88
N GLY A 2 -32.89 -12.99 13.32
CA GLY A 2 -31.97 -12.21 12.44
C GLY A 2 -32.24 -12.20 10.92
N THR A 3 -33.15 -13.03 10.42
CA THR A 3 -33.33 -13.27 8.97
C THR A 3 -34.06 -12.13 8.24
N ALA A 4 -35.12 -11.59 8.84
CA ALA A 4 -35.90 -10.50 8.26
C ALA A 4 -35.09 -9.18 8.16
N ALA A 5 -34.30 -8.87 9.18
CA ALA A 5 -33.42 -7.69 9.18
C ALA A 5 -32.33 -7.80 8.08
N LEU A 6 -31.71 -8.97 7.94
CA LEU A 6 -30.75 -9.23 6.87
C LEU A 6 -31.38 -9.17 5.48
N ALA A 7 -32.60 -9.65 5.31
CA ALA A 7 -33.34 -9.56 4.06
C ALA A 7 -33.60 -8.10 3.66
N ARG A 8 -34.09 -7.26 4.58
CA ARG A 8 -34.29 -5.82 4.36
C ARG A 8 -32.99 -5.10 4.00
N TYR A 9 -31.89 -5.40 4.70
CA TYR A 9 -30.57 -4.84 4.37
C TYR A 9 -30.12 -5.22 2.95
N ARG A 10 -30.28 -6.49 2.57
CA ARG A 10 -29.91 -6.98 1.23
C ARG A 10 -30.76 -6.37 0.12
N ALA A 11 -32.05 -6.15 0.37
CA ALA A 11 -32.98 -5.57 -0.60
C ALA A 11 -32.77 -4.07 -0.79
N HIS A 12 -32.62 -3.30 0.30
CA HIS A 12 -32.69 -1.84 0.22
C HIS A 12 -31.34 -1.13 0.37
N LYS A 13 -30.42 -1.66 1.19
CA LYS A 13 -29.15 -0.97 1.49
C LYS A 13 -28.01 -1.48 0.63
N LYS A 14 -27.87 -2.80 0.50
CA LYS A 14 -26.74 -3.44 -0.21
C LYS A 14 -26.61 -3.00 -1.68
N PRO A 15 -27.68 -2.81 -2.47
CA PRO A 15 -27.54 -2.38 -3.87
C PRO A 15 -26.99 -0.95 -4.02
N LEU A 16 -27.19 -0.10 -3.02
CA LEU A 16 -26.72 1.29 -3.01
C LEU A 16 -25.23 1.41 -2.65
N LEU A 17 -24.64 0.36 -2.07
CA LEU A 17 -23.24 0.38 -1.65
C LEU A 17 -22.31 0.06 -2.82
N LYS A 18 -21.26 0.88 -2.97
CA LYS A 18 -20.25 0.69 -4.01
C LYS A 18 -19.50 -0.63 -3.80
N ARG A 19 -19.28 -1.35 -4.88
CA ARG A 19 -18.43 -2.56 -4.91
C ARG A 19 -16.98 -2.19 -5.13
N CYS A 20 -16.10 -3.07 -4.68
CA CYS A 20 -14.66 -2.92 -4.89
C CYS A 20 -14.31 -2.98 -6.39
N GLY A 21 -13.58 -1.96 -6.86
CA GLY A 21 -13.16 -1.87 -8.27
C GLY A 21 -11.99 -2.79 -8.66
N ALA A 22 -11.60 -3.76 -7.84
CA ALA A 22 -10.46 -4.65 -8.12
C ALA A 22 -10.91 -5.91 -8.86
N LYS A 23 -10.00 -6.50 -9.64
CA LYS A 23 -10.18 -7.82 -10.24
C LYS A 23 -9.91 -8.89 -9.18
N SER A 24 -10.80 -9.87 -9.07
CA SER A 24 -10.63 -11.03 -8.20
C SER A 24 -9.48 -11.90 -8.71
N LYS A 25 -8.57 -12.29 -7.82
CA LYS A 25 -7.48 -13.22 -8.15
C LYS A 25 -7.99 -14.61 -8.53
N ASN A 26 -9.05 -15.09 -7.89
CA ASN A 26 -9.49 -16.50 -8.01
C ASN A 26 -10.24 -16.78 -9.31
N HIS A 27 -11.07 -15.85 -9.77
CA HIS A 27 -11.97 -16.07 -10.90
C HIS A 27 -11.86 -15.00 -11.99
N GLY A 28 -10.91 -14.06 -11.87
CA GLY A 28 -10.67 -13.01 -12.86
C GLY A 28 -11.80 -11.99 -13.06
N GLY A 29 -12.96 -12.14 -12.40
CA GLY A 29 -14.08 -11.20 -12.47
C GLY A 29 -13.90 -9.97 -11.56
N LYS A 30 -14.90 -9.09 -11.56
CA LYS A 30 -14.94 -7.94 -10.63
C LYS A 30 -15.12 -8.42 -9.19
N CYS A 31 -14.39 -7.81 -8.25
CA CYS A 31 -14.54 -8.11 -6.83
C CYS A 31 -15.96 -7.81 -6.34
N GLN A 32 -16.60 -8.81 -5.73
CA GLN A 32 -17.98 -8.68 -5.27
C GLN A 32 -18.10 -8.06 -3.86
N ASN A 33 -16.97 -7.87 -3.16
CA ASN A 33 -16.94 -7.27 -1.83
C ASN A 33 -17.27 -5.77 -1.88
N LEU A 34 -17.82 -5.24 -0.78
CA LEU A 34 -18.09 -3.81 -0.62
C LEU A 34 -16.79 -3.00 -0.59
N ALA A 35 -16.80 -1.86 -1.25
CA ALA A 35 -15.71 -0.90 -1.21
C ALA A 35 -15.72 -0.13 0.12
N LEU A 36 -14.52 0.16 0.63
CA LEU A 36 -14.30 1.21 1.62
C LEU A 36 -14.16 2.56 0.90
N GLU A 37 -13.90 3.63 1.65
CA GLU A 37 -13.80 5.00 1.12
C GLU A 37 -12.84 5.15 -0.06
N ASN A 38 -11.76 4.35 -0.09
CA ASN A 38 -10.77 4.36 -1.17
C ASN A 38 -11.17 3.54 -2.42
N GLY A 39 -12.41 3.04 -2.51
CA GLY A 39 -12.90 2.24 -3.63
C GLY A 39 -12.42 0.78 -3.64
N ARG A 40 -11.67 0.35 -2.62
CA ARG A 40 -11.16 -1.02 -2.47
C ARG A 40 -11.76 -1.70 -1.25
N CYS A 41 -11.94 -3.02 -1.30
CA CYS A 41 -12.37 -3.79 -0.13
C CYS A 41 -11.18 -4.09 0.78
N LYS A 42 -11.43 -4.55 2.02
CA LYS A 42 -10.40 -4.95 2.98
C LYS A 42 -9.36 -5.95 2.44
N TYR A 43 -9.75 -6.81 1.50
CA TYR A 43 -8.86 -7.80 0.88
C TYR A 43 -8.02 -7.25 -0.28
N HIS A 44 -8.43 -6.13 -0.88
CA HIS A 44 -7.74 -5.48 -1.99
C HIS A 44 -7.14 -4.13 -1.58
N GLY A 45 -6.65 -4.03 -0.34
CA GLY A 45 -5.95 -2.84 0.17
C GLY A 45 -6.88 -1.72 0.67
N GLY A 46 -8.17 -2.01 0.87
CA GLY A 46 -9.12 -1.05 1.43
C GLY A 46 -8.73 -0.53 2.82
N LEU A 47 -8.13 -1.39 3.64
CA LEU A 47 -7.65 -1.05 4.99
C LEU A 47 -6.19 -0.55 4.99
N THR A 48 -5.54 -0.51 3.83
CA THR A 48 -4.17 -0.03 3.74
C THR A 48 -4.18 1.49 3.87
N PRO A 49 -3.48 2.08 4.86
CA PRO A 49 -3.41 3.52 5.03
C PRO A 49 -2.77 4.19 3.82
N LYS A 50 -3.12 5.46 3.58
CA LYS A 50 -2.60 6.30 2.49
C LYS A 50 -1.76 7.47 3.04
N GLY A 51 -1.02 8.14 2.16
CA GLY A 51 -0.31 9.37 2.51
C GLY A 51 0.82 9.15 3.50
N ASP A 52 0.82 9.92 4.58
CA ASP A 52 1.83 9.92 5.65
C ASP A 52 1.77 8.68 6.56
N GLN A 53 0.62 8.00 6.58
CA GLN A 53 0.40 6.76 7.30
C GLN A 53 0.87 5.52 6.50
N TRP A 54 1.25 5.71 5.24
CA TRP A 54 1.82 4.66 4.40
C TRP A 54 3.14 4.14 5.01
N HIS A 55 3.37 2.82 4.97
CA HIS A 55 4.47 2.10 5.66
C HIS A 55 4.48 2.16 7.21
N ARG A 56 3.53 2.85 7.86
CA ARG A 56 3.44 2.82 9.33
C ARG A 56 2.80 1.53 9.83
N ARG A 57 3.32 1.00 10.94
CA ARG A 57 2.77 -0.18 11.61
C ARG A 57 1.44 0.18 12.26
N GLN A 58 0.37 -0.45 11.79
CA GLN A 58 -0.98 -0.30 12.36
C GLN A 58 -1.21 -1.33 13.46
N PHE A 59 -1.66 -0.88 14.63
CA PHE A 59 -2.10 -1.74 15.75
C PHE A 59 -3.63 -1.78 15.79
N PRO A 60 -4.23 -2.85 16.31
CA PRO A 60 -5.68 -2.90 16.51
C PRO A 60 -6.11 -1.88 17.57
N GLU A 61 -7.37 -1.45 17.51
CA GLU A 61 -7.96 -0.60 18.56
C GLU A 61 -7.90 -1.29 19.93
N PRO A 62 -7.45 -0.59 21.00
CA PRO A 62 -7.26 -1.18 22.33
C PRO A 62 -8.54 -1.75 22.95
N THR A 63 -9.69 -1.22 22.54
CA THR A 63 -11.02 -1.55 23.09
C THR A 63 -11.66 -2.78 22.44
N SER A 64 -11.05 -3.37 21.41
CA SER A 64 -11.61 -4.58 20.79
C SER A 64 -11.47 -5.80 21.70
N GLU A 65 -12.48 -6.69 21.70
CA GLU A 65 -12.53 -7.92 22.52
C GLU A 65 -11.26 -8.79 22.44
N HIS A 66 -10.53 -8.71 21.31
CA HIS A 66 -9.30 -9.46 21.09
C HIS A 66 -8.08 -8.55 20.84
N ALA A 67 -8.11 -7.31 21.35
CA ALA A 67 -7.06 -6.32 21.13
C ALA A 67 -5.70 -6.84 21.60
N LEU A 68 -5.60 -7.26 22.86
CA LEU A 68 -4.36 -7.72 23.48
C LEU A 68 -3.72 -8.86 22.69
N ARG A 69 -4.48 -9.94 22.42
CA ARG A 69 -3.99 -11.08 21.61
C ARG A 69 -3.45 -10.65 20.23
N LYS A 70 -4.11 -9.68 19.59
CA LYS A 70 -3.67 -9.18 18.27
C LYS A 70 -2.43 -8.29 18.39
N ILE A 71 -2.31 -7.51 19.46
CA ILE A 71 -1.12 -6.69 19.78
C ILE A 71 0.06 -7.62 20.01
N ASP A 72 -0.07 -8.63 20.87
CA ASP A 72 1.01 -9.59 21.18
C ASP A 72 1.51 -10.29 19.93
N ARG A 73 0.60 -10.79 19.09
CA ARG A 73 0.95 -11.39 17.80
C ARG A 73 1.73 -10.42 16.91
N LYS A 74 1.35 -9.13 16.92
CA LYS A 74 2.05 -8.08 16.16
C LYS A 74 3.45 -7.86 16.72
N LEU A 75 3.60 -7.75 18.03
CA LEU A 75 4.90 -7.57 18.69
C LEU A 75 5.84 -8.76 18.42
N GLN A 76 5.32 -9.99 18.47
CA GLN A 76 6.09 -11.19 18.11
C GLN A 76 6.53 -11.20 16.64
N MET A 77 5.67 -10.77 15.72
CA MET A 77 6.04 -10.63 14.30
C MET A 77 7.15 -9.58 14.13
N ILE A 78 7.01 -8.44 14.80
CA ILE A 78 8.00 -7.36 14.81
C ILE A 78 9.36 -7.85 15.29
N ALA A 79 9.38 -8.57 16.42
CA ALA A 79 10.60 -9.10 17.00
C ALA A 79 11.28 -10.11 16.05
N ARG A 80 10.49 -11.00 15.43
CA ARG A 80 11.03 -11.95 14.44
C ARG A 80 11.60 -11.28 13.21
N ASP A 81 10.93 -10.27 12.68
CA ASP A 81 11.42 -9.53 11.50
C ASP A 81 12.72 -8.77 11.82
N GLU A 82 12.85 -8.24 13.04
CA GLU A 82 14.07 -7.61 13.52
C GLU A 82 15.21 -8.62 13.66
N GLN A 83 14.96 -9.77 14.29
CA GLN A 83 15.96 -10.83 14.43
C GLN A 83 16.46 -11.31 13.07
N ARG A 84 15.56 -11.60 12.12
CA ARG A 84 15.96 -11.97 10.75
C ARG A 84 16.80 -10.90 10.05
N ARG A 85 16.54 -9.61 10.34
CA ARG A 85 17.34 -8.52 9.80
C ARG A 85 18.75 -8.55 10.40
N LEU A 86 18.87 -8.75 11.71
CA LEU A 86 20.15 -8.82 12.41
C LEU A 86 20.96 -10.04 11.95
N GLU A 87 20.35 -11.22 11.88
CA GLU A 87 20.98 -12.45 11.35
C GLU A 87 21.50 -12.25 9.93
N ARG A 88 20.65 -11.71 9.04
CA ARG A 88 21.05 -11.41 7.66
C ARG A 88 22.22 -10.43 7.59
N VAL A 89 22.26 -9.43 8.48
CA VAL A 89 23.33 -8.45 8.55
C VAL A 89 24.61 -9.05 9.12
N ALA A 90 24.51 -9.90 10.14
CA ALA A 90 25.65 -10.59 10.75
C ALA A 90 26.29 -11.61 9.79
N ALA A 91 25.49 -12.22 8.92
CA ALA A 91 25.96 -13.16 7.91
C ALA A 91 26.63 -12.48 6.68
N MET A 92 26.60 -11.14 6.58
CA MET A 92 27.24 -10.43 5.46
C MET A 92 28.77 -10.46 5.58
N THR A 93 29.46 -10.60 4.44
CA THR A 93 30.90 -10.31 4.39
C THR A 93 31.17 -8.81 4.58
N PRO A 94 32.41 -8.38 4.89
CA PRO A 94 32.75 -6.96 4.99
C PRO A 94 32.35 -6.13 3.76
N GLU A 95 32.55 -6.66 2.55
CA GLU A 95 32.22 -5.99 1.29
C GLU A 95 30.71 -5.87 1.08
N GLU A 96 29.95 -6.91 1.43
CA GLU A 96 28.49 -6.89 1.40
C GLU A 96 27.91 -5.92 2.42
N ARG A 97 28.51 -5.89 3.62
CA ARG A 97 28.14 -4.96 4.69
C ARG A 97 28.34 -3.51 4.24
N GLN A 98 29.46 -3.21 3.59
CA GLN A 98 29.74 -1.89 3.04
C GLN A 98 28.72 -1.49 1.96
N ARG A 99 28.40 -2.41 1.03
CA ARG A 99 27.35 -2.19 0.02
C ARG A 99 25.98 -1.95 0.65
N TYR A 100 25.63 -2.72 1.68
CA TYR A 100 24.39 -2.57 2.42
C TYR A 100 24.29 -1.19 3.09
N GLU A 101 25.32 -0.75 3.80
CA GLU A 101 25.32 0.57 4.47
C GLU A 101 25.34 1.73 3.46
N ASN A 102 26.04 1.59 2.33
CA ASN A 102 26.01 2.57 1.25
C ASN A 102 24.60 2.71 0.67
N ARG A 103 23.94 1.58 0.38
CA ARG A 103 22.55 1.56 -0.07
C ARG A 103 21.62 2.16 0.98
N ARG A 104 21.76 1.79 2.25
CA ARG A 104 20.92 2.29 3.36
C ARG A 104 21.05 3.80 3.55
N ARG A 105 22.26 4.34 3.42
CA ARG A 105 22.53 5.79 3.51
C ARG A 105 22.01 6.55 2.29
N GLY A 106 22.27 6.04 1.08
CA GLY A 106 21.90 6.70 -0.17
C GLY A 106 20.41 6.57 -0.52
N HIS A 107 19.76 5.48 -0.12
CA HIS A 107 18.36 5.20 -0.46
C HIS A 107 17.39 5.84 0.54
N ARG A 108 17.42 7.17 0.64
CA ARG A 108 16.36 7.95 1.30
C ARG A 108 15.36 8.42 0.25
N PRO A 109 14.06 8.09 0.39
CA PRO A 109 13.04 8.77 -0.39
C PRO A 109 13.13 10.25 0.02
N GLY A 110 13.56 11.11 -0.90
CA GLY A 110 13.71 12.55 -0.63
C GLY A 110 12.45 13.18 -0.02
N THR A 111 12.56 14.41 0.46
CA THR A 111 11.43 15.17 1.04
C THR A 111 10.24 15.24 0.07
N ALA A 112 9.05 15.58 0.57
CA ALA A 112 7.88 15.70 -0.30
C ALA A 112 8.10 16.70 -1.46
N SER A 113 8.81 17.81 -1.20
CA SER A 113 9.15 18.79 -2.25
C SER A 113 10.16 18.23 -3.24
N GLU A 114 11.21 17.54 -2.79
CA GLU A 114 12.20 16.90 -3.67
C GLU A 114 11.56 15.83 -4.56
N ARG A 115 10.59 15.07 -4.04
CA ARG A 115 9.83 14.10 -4.84
C ARG A 115 8.94 14.80 -5.86
N ALA A 116 8.26 15.88 -5.48
CA ALA A 116 7.42 16.66 -6.40
C ALA A 116 8.23 17.32 -7.50
N MET A 117 9.39 17.92 -7.17
CA MET A 117 10.32 18.52 -8.13
C MET A 117 10.83 17.48 -9.12
N ARG A 118 11.27 16.31 -8.64
CA ARG A 118 11.70 15.20 -9.50
C ARG A 118 10.57 14.72 -10.41
N SER A 119 9.35 14.58 -9.89
CA SER A 119 8.18 14.21 -10.70
C SER A 119 7.83 15.28 -11.76
N LYS A 120 7.98 16.56 -11.43
CA LYS A 120 7.83 17.65 -12.39
C LYS A 120 8.91 17.57 -13.48
N ALA A 121 10.17 17.42 -13.10
CA ALA A 121 11.29 17.29 -14.04
C ALA A 121 11.11 16.12 -15.01
N TYR A 122 10.64 14.95 -14.53
CA TYR A 122 10.32 13.82 -15.41
C TYR A 122 9.20 14.15 -16.40
N ARG A 123 8.12 14.79 -15.95
CA ARG A 123 7.02 15.21 -16.84
C ARG A 123 7.47 16.25 -17.87
N ASP A 124 8.32 17.19 -17.45
CA ASP A 124 8.85 18.22 -18.35
C ASP A 124 9.80 17.59 -19.38
N ALA A 125 10.66 16.65 -18.97
CA ALA A 125 11.52 15.89 -19.88
C ALA A 125 10.71 15.02 -20.87
N GLU A 126 9.63 14.37 -20.41
CA GLU A 126 8.73 13.58 -21.26
C GLU A 126 8.06 14.46 -22.32
N LYS A 127 7.62 15.67 -21.96
CA LYS A 127 7.10 16.65 -22.92
C LYS A 127 8.15 17.06 -23.95
N VAL A 128 9.39 17.30 -23.52
CA VAL A 128 10.49 17.65 -24.44
C VAL A 128 10.79 16.51 -25.41
N LEU A 129 10.86 15.26 -24.92
CA LEU A 129 11.09 14.08 -25.75
C LEU A 129 9.89 13.76 -26.66
N GLY A 130 8.66 14.00 -26.19
CA GLY A 130 7.43 13.88 -26.97
C GLY A 130 7.36 14.92 -28.09
N ALA A 131 7.65 16.19 -27.77
CA ALA A 131 7.71 17.28 -28.76
C ALA A 131 8.85 17.09 -29.77
N ALA A 132 9.97 16.47 -29.37
CA ALA A 132 11.05 16.10 -30.27
C ALA A 132 10.72 14.90 -31.18
N ARG A 133 9.66 14.13 -30.86
CA ARG A 133 9.17 12.99 -31.65
C ARG A 133 8.07 13.39 -32.64
N GLU A 134 7.42 14.53 -32.47
CA GLU A 134 6.51 15.05 -33.49
C GLU A 134 7.35 15.61 -34.65
N PRO A 135 7.13 15.16 -35.91
CA PRO A 135 7.84 15.72 -37.04
C PRO A 135 7.50 17.22 -37.10
N ARG A 136 8.53 18.06 -37.10
CA ARG A 136 8.37 19.47 -37.46
C ARG A 136 7.84 19.47 -38.89
N GLU A 137 6.54 19.70 -39.07
CA GLU A 137 5.96 19.87 -40.39
C GLU A 137 6.71 20.99 -41.09
N ALA A 138 7.26 20.64 -42.24
CA ALA A 138 8.08 21.48 -43.08
C ALA A 138 7.30 22.72 -43.54
N GLN A 139 7.94 23.88 -43.44
CA GLN A 139 7.58 25.06 -44.22
C GLN A 139 8.48 25.12 -45.44
#